data_AF-A0AAW9IW09-F1
#
_entry.id   AF-A0AAW9IW09-F1
#
_cell.length_a   1.000
_cell.length_b   1.000
_cell.length_c   1.000
_cell.angle_alpha   90.00
_cell.angle_beta   90.00
_cell.angle_gamma   90.00
#
_symmetry.space_group_name_H-M   'P 1'
#
loop_
_entity.id
_entity.type
_entity.pdbx_description
1 polymer ?
#
loop_
_entity_poly.entity_id
_entity_poly.type
_entity_poly.pdbx_seq_one_letter_code
_entity_poly.pdbx_strand_id
1 'polypeptide(L)'
;AIDIVEMLKVSGLKISKKQEFNPYRKQIRFMELSEEEKIELIKKDSNYGKIICRCEQITEGEIIDAIKRCFGSVSLDGIKRRCRPGMGRCQGGFCGPRVQEIISRELNLPLEDIVLEKDGSYILTGKSK
;
A
#
# COMPACT_ATOMS: atom_id res chain seq x y z
N ALA A 1 -12.08 12.45 -23.73
CA ALA A 1 -12.79 12.06 -22.48
C ALA A 1 -14.31 12.07 -22.65
N ILE A 2 -14.88 13.07 -23.33
CA ILE A 2 -16.30 13.11 -23.71
C ILE A 2 -16.67 11.91 -24.60
N ASP A 3 -15.78 11.53 -25.51
CA ASP A 3 -15.99 10.41 -26.45
C ASP A 3 -16.14 9.06 -25.75
N ILE A 4 -15.47 8.86 -24.61
CA ILE A 4 -15.57 7.61 -23.84
C ILE A 4 -16.96 7.48 -23.21
N VAL A 5 -17.52 8.58 -22.70
CA VAL A 5 -18.87 8.58 -22.10
C VAL A 5 -19.92 8.29 -23.18
N GLU A 6 -19.72 8.83 -24.38
CA GLU A 6 -20.61 8.61 -25.51
C GLU A 6 -20.52 7.17 -26.05
N MET A 7 -19.31 6.64 -26.21
CA MET A 7 -19.08 5.23 -26.57
C MET A 7 -19.74 4.28 -25.57
N LEU A 8 -19.63 4.53 -24.27
CA LEU A 8 -20.26 3.70 -23.24
C LEU A 8 -21.79 3.78 -23.29
N LYS A 9 -22.37 4.94 -23.61
CA LYS A 9 -23.83 5.07 -23.83
C LYS A 9 -24.29 4.28 -25.06
N VAL A 10 -23.54 4.34 -26.16
CA VAL A 10 -23.83 3.58 -27.39
C VAL A 10 -23.77 2.07 -27.10
N SER A 11 -22.85 1.63 -26.25
CA SER A 11 -22.76 0.23 -25.78
C SER A 11 -23.88 -0.18 -24.81
N GLY A 12 -24.89 0.66 -24.57
CA GLY A 12 -26.08 0.33 -23.78
C GLY A 12 -25.91 0.51 -22.25
N LEU A 13 -24.81 1.09 -21.78
CA LEU A 13 -24.62 1.36 -20.35
C LEU A 13 -25.42 2.61 -19.94
N LYS A 14 -26.19 2.48 -18.84
CA LYS A 14 -26.85 3.61 -18.20
C LYS A 14 -25.81 4.40 -17.40
N ILE A 15 -25.47 5.59 -17.87
CA ILE A 15 -24.47 6.46 -17.21
C ILE A 15 -25.17 7.67 -16.60
N SER A 16 -24.98 7.85 -15.30
CA SER A 16 -25.40 9.04 -14.56
C SER A 16 -24.20 9.75 -13.97
N LYS A 17 -24.15 11.09 -14.05
CA LYS A 17 -23.08 11.87 -13.42
C LYS A 17 -23.19 11.75 -11.90
N LYS A 18 -22.16 11.20 -11.25
CA LYS A 18 -22.04 11.22 -9.78
C LYS A 18 -21.59 12.62 -9.36
N GLN A 19 -22.51 13.42 -8.82
CA GLN A 19 -22.23 14.82 -8.46
C GLN A 19 -21.16 14.93 -7.36
N GLU A 20 -21.16 14.01 -6.41
CA GLU A 20 -20.22 13.97 -5.28
C GLU A 20 -19.01 13.06 -5.53
N PHE A 21 -18.57 12.94 -6.79
CA PHE A 21 -17.37 12.16 -7.08
C PHE A 21 -16.13 12.92 -6.59
N ASN A 22 -15.49 12.41 -5.53
CA ASN A 22 -14.19 12.88 -5.07
C ASN A 22 -13.07 12.08 -5.74
N PRO A 23 -12.29 12.66 -6.66
CA PRO A 23 -11.18 11.97 -7.32
C PRO A 23 -9.93 11.82 -6.43
N TYR A 24 -9.85 12.59 -5.32
CA TYR A 24 -8.66 12.63 -4.48
C TYR A 24 -8.70 11.51 -3.44
N ARG A 25 -7.72 10.62 -3.51
CA ARG A 25 -7.45 9.62 -2.47
C ARG A 25 -6.42 10.19 -1.52
N LYS A 26 -6.83 10.64 -0.34
CA LYS A 26 -5.90 11.12 0.69
C LYS A 26 -5.02 9.96 1.14
N GLN A 27 -3.71 10.15 1.07
CA GLN A 27 -2.74 9.25 1.65
C GLN A 27 -2.20 9.88 2.92
N ILE A 28 -2.19 9.11 4.01
CA ILE A 28 -1.52 9.53 5.23
C ILE A 28 -0.02 9.35 5.02
N ARG A 29 0.74 10.40 5.32
CA ARG A 29 2.20 10.38 5.38
C ARG A 29 2.58 10.74 6.80
N PHE A 30 2.88 9.73 7.61
CA PHE A 30 3.00 9.90 9.06
C PHE A 30 4.09 10.92 9.44
N MET A 31 5.18 10.97 8.67
CA MET A 31 6.28 11.92 8.86
C MET A 31 5.85 13.39 8.67
N GLU A 32 4.84 13.66 7.84
CA GLU A 32 4.40 15.03 7.51
C GLU A 32 3.37 15.59 8.52
N LEU A 33 2.86 14.77 9.44
CA LEU A 33 1.88 15.17 10.45
C LEU A 33 2.51 15.95 11.60
N SER A 34 1.70 16.80 12.26
CA SER A 34 2.08 17.42 13.53
C SER A 34 2.20 16.37 14.66
N GLU A 35 2.86 16.72 15.76
CA GLU A 35 2.92 15.82 16.92
C GLU A 35 1.55 15.54 17.52
N GLU A 36 0.64 16.53 17.55
CA GLU A 36 -0.74 16.29 18.00
C GLU A 36 -1.47 15.32 17.07
N GLU A 37 -1.37 15.53 15.75
CA GLU A 37 -1.98 14.66 14.75
C GLU A 37 -1.43 13.23 14.81
N LYS A 38 -0.12 13.06 15.03
CA LYS A 38 0.50 11.75 15.23
C LYS A 38 -0.07 11.05 16.47
N ILE A 39 -0.17 11.75 17.60
CA ILE A 39 -0.71 11.19 18.84
C ILE A 39 -2.17 10.76 18.64
N GLU A 40 -2.99 11.59 18.02
CA GLU A 40 -4.39 11.25 17.73
C GLU A 40 -4.50 10.05 16.79
N LEU A 41 -3.68 10.01 15.75
CA LEU A 41 -3.68 8.90 14.80
C LEU A 41 -3.24 7.59 15.45
N ILE A 42 -2.20 7.61 16.31
CA ILE A 42 -1.75 6.43 17.07
C ILE A 42 -2.82 5.96 18.05
N LYS A 43 -3.55 6.89 18.70
CA LYS A 43 -4.68 6.55 19.58
C LYS A 43 -5.79 5.84 18.80
N LYS A 44 -6.04 6.26 17.56
CA LYS A 44 -7.06 5.67 16.70
C LYS A 44 -6.63 4.31 16.14
N ASP A 45 -5.37 4.19 15.74
CA ASP A 45 -4.79 2.97 15.20
C ASP A 45 -3.32 2.85 15.64
N SER A 46 -3.07 1.92 16.56
CA SER A 46 -1.75 1.70 17.16
C SER A 46 -0.69 1.26 16.16
N ASN A 47 -1.07 0.77 14.95
CA ASN A 47 -0.12 0.41 13.91
C ASN A 47 0.68 1.62 13.38
N TYR A 48 0.13 2.83 13.48
CA TYR A 48 0.87 4.06 13.16
C TYR A 48 1.96 4.40 14.19
N GLY A 49 1.96 3.75 15.36
CA GLY A 49 3.01 3.93 16.37
C GLY A 49 4.27 3.08 16.12
N LYS A 50 4.23 2.14 15.18
CA LYS A 50 5.31 1.17 14.95
C LYS A 50 6.06 1.47 13.66
N ILE A 51 7.30 1.95 13.78
CA ILE A 51 8.15 2.22 12.62
C ILE A 51 8.72 0.92 12.03
N ILE A 52 8.41 0.66 10.76
CA ILE A 52 8.92 -0.48 9.99
C ILE A 52 10.15 -0.08 9.17
N CYS A 53 10.12 1.07 8.50
CA CYS A 53 11.28 1.59 7.77
C CYS A 53 11.85 2.80 8.48
N ARG A 54 12.98 2.65 9.17
CA ARG A 54 13.65 3.77 9.85
C ARG A 54 14.18 4.83 8.89
N CYS A 55 14.68 4.45 7.71
CA CYS A 55 15.27 5.39 6.77
C CYS A 55 14.25 6.40 6.23
N GLU A 56 13.05 5.92 5.90
CA GLU A 56 11.96 6.76 5.35
C GLU A 56 10.89 7.06 6.41
N GLN A 57 11.11 6.66 7.67
CA GLN A 57 10.17 6.76 8.81
C GLN A 57 8.75 6.26 8.50
N ILE A 58 8.65 5.12 7.82
CA ILE A 58 7.36 4.51 7.45
C ILE A 58 6.87 3.59 8.55
N THR A 59 5.62 3.79 8.93
CA THR A 59 4.90 3.02 9.96
C THR A 59 4.26 1.74 9.41
N GLU A 60 3.93 0.79 10.29
CA GLU A 60 3.13 -0.38 9.93
C GLU A 60 1.75 0.04 9.41
N GLY A 61 1.12 1.05 10.04
CA GLY A 61 -0.17 1.60 9.62
C GLY A 61 -0.18 2.10 8.17
N GLU A 62 0.88 2.80 7.74
CA GLU A 62 1.02 3.26 6.35
C GLU A 62 1.13 2.10 5.34
N ILE A 63 1.79 1.00 5.72
CA ILE A 63 1.90 -0.20 4.86
C ILE A 63 0.54 -0.91 4.78
N ILE A 64 -0.13 -1.11 5.90
CA ILE A 64 -1.48 -1.72 5.94
C ILE A 64 -2.48 -0.89 5.13
N ASP A 65 -2.47 0.43 5.30
CA ASP A 65 -3.33 1.32 4.51
C ASP A 65 -3.01 1.27 3.02
N ALA A 66 -1.73 1.18 2.65
CA ALA A 66 -1.33 0.99 1.26
C ALA A 66 -1.89 -0.32 0.68
N ILE A 67 -1.82 -1.43 1.44
CA ILE A 67 -2.38 -2.74 1.05
C ILE A 67 -3.91 -2.64 0.86
N LYS A 68 -4.63 -2.06 1.83
CA LYS A 68 -6.10 -1.93 1.78
C LYS A 68 -6.60 -1.07 0.62
N ARG A 69 -5.79 -0.11 0.17
CA ARG A 69 -6.09 0.74 -1.00
C ARG A 69 -5.68 0.11 -2.33
N CYS A 70 -5.01 -1.04 -2.33
CA CYS A 70 -4.72 -1.80 -3.54
C CYS A 70 -5.97 -2.52 -4.04
N PHE A 71 -6.07 -2.65 -5.36
CA PHE A 71 -7.03 -3.53 -6.02
C PHE A 71 -6.22 -4.57 -6.80
N GLY A 72 -6.56 -5.84 -6.66
CA GLY A 72 -5.81 -6.95 -7.27
C GLY A 72 -4.63 -7.41 -6.43
N SER A 73 -3.55 -7.85 -7.10
CA SER A 73 -2.36 -8.37 -6.44
C SER A 73 -1.51 -7.25 -5.81
N VAL A 74 -0.86 -7.58 -4.69
CA VAL A 74 0.09 -6.70 -4.00
C VAL A 74 1.47 -7.33 -4.10
N SER A 75 2.44 -6.54 -4.56
CA SER A 75 3.85 -6.91 -4.60
C SER A 75 4.68 -6.01 -3.68
N LEU A 76 5.88 -6.49 -3.31
CA LEU A 76 6.79 -5.72 -2.46
C LEU A 76 7.14 -4.37 -3.07
N ASP A 77 7.44 -4.33 -4.37
CA ASP A 77 7.70 -3.09 -5.11
C ASP A 77 6.43 -2.24 -5.29
N GLY A 78 5.25 -2.85 -5.33
CA GLY A 78 3.97 -2.14 -5.28
C GLY A 78 3.82 -1.32 -4.00
N ILE A 79 4.18 -1.90 -2.85
CA ILE A 79 4.19 -1.21 -1.55
C ILE A 79 5.28 -0.14 -1.51
N LYS A 80 6.50 -0.46 -1.98
CA LYS A 80 7.60 0.51 -2.13
C LYS A 80 7.17 1.76 -2.89
N ARG A 81 6.46 1.63 -4.02
CA ARG A 81 5.98 2.78 -4.80
C ARG A 81 4.89 3.59 -4.10
N ARG A 82 4.08 2.95 -3.24
CA ARG A 82 2.97 3.61 -2.53
C ARG A 82 3.41 4.36 -1.28
N CYS A 83 4.20 3.73 -0.41
CA CYS A 83 4.59 4.33 0.87
C CYS A 83 6.10 4.44 1.09
N ARG A 84 6.93 4.03 0.12
CA ARG A 84 8.40 4.17 0.13
C ARG A 84 9.22 3.28 1.09
N PRO A 85 8.72 2.19 1.73
CA PRO A 85 9.62 1.34 2.50
C PRO A 85 10.71 0.78 1.60
N GLY A 86 11.96 0.86 2.07
CA GLY A 86 13.13 0.38 1.33
C GLY A 86 13.66 1.35 0.27
N MET A 87 13.14 2.57 0.16
CA MET A 87 13.69 3.60 -0.75
C MET A 87 14.81 4.46 -0.13
N GLY A 88 15.05 4.34 1.18
CA GLY A 88 16.11 5.08 1.88
C GLY A 88 17.47 4.38 1.85
N ARG A 89 18.44 4.86 2.64
CA ARG A 89 19.85 4.42 2.60
C ARG A 89 20.07 2.90 2.64
N CYS A 90 19.23 2.14 3.35
CA CYS A 90 19.38 0.70 3.47
C CYS A 90 18.83 -0.12 2.28
N GLN A 91 18.18 0.53 1.31
CA GLN A 91 17.65 -0.10 0.10
C GLN A 91 16.77 -1.35 0.36
N GLY A 92 16.04 -1.35 1.48
CA GLY A 92 15.12 -2.46 1.83
C GLY A 92 15.77 -3.61 2.59
N GLY A 93 17.09 -3.60 2.82
CA GLY A 93 17.78 -4.71 3.49
C GLY A 93 17.27 -5.05 4.90
N PHE A 94 16.72 -4.07 5.63
CA PHE A 94 16.17 -4.30 6.99
C PHE A 94 14.65 -4.37 7.03
N CYS A 95 13.96 -3.53 6.26
CA CYS A 95 12.49 -3.46 6.30
C CYS A 95 11.83 -4.42 5.31
N GLY A 96 12.53 -4.89 4.29
CA GLY A 96 12.00 -5.78 3.25
C GLY A 96 11.34 -7.05 3.81
N PRO A 97 12.02 -7.85 4.66
CA PRO A 97 11.40 -9.03 5.27
C PRO A 97 10.15 -8.69 6.11
N ARG A 98 10.19 -7.60 6.88
CA ARG A 98 9.05 -7.14 7.69
C ARG A 98 7.85 -6.72 6.84
N VAL A 99 8.11 -6.08 5.70
CA VAL A 99 7.05 -5.70 4.75
C VAL A 99 6.42 -6.96 4.14
N GLN A 100 7.20 -7.99 3.82
CA GLN A 100 6.68 -9.28 3.36
C GLN A 100 5.79 -9.94 4.42
N GLU A 101 6.21 -9.96 5.69
CA GLU A 101 5.39 -10.47 6.80
C GLU A 101 4.05 -9.74 6.92
N ILE A 102 4.05 -8.40 6.79
CA ILE A 102 2.82 -7.61 6.81
C ILE A 102 1.92 -7.96 5.62
N ILE A 103 2.46 -8.06 4.41
CA ILE A 103 1.68 -8.45 3.21
C ILE A 103 1.08 -9.85 3.40
N SER A 104 1.87 -10.82 3.85
CA SER A 104 1.43 -12.19 4.13
C SER A 104 0.25 -12.20 5.11
N ARG A 105 0.38 -11.47 6.22
CA ARG A 105 -0.66 -11.38 7.25
C ARG A 105 -1.94 -10.72 6.72
N GLU A 106 -1.83 -9.56 6.07
CA GLU A 106 -3.01 -8.78 5.64
C GLU A 106 -3.77 -9.45 4.50
N LEU A 107 -3.09 -10.24 3.65
CA LEU A 107 -3.70 -10.94 2.52
C LEU A 107 -3.96 -12.43 2.79
N ASN A 108 -3.56 -12.94 3.96
CA ASN A 108 -3.61 -14.36 4.30
C ASN A 108 -2.95 -15.26 3.23
N LEU A 109 -1.76 -14.83 2.77
CA LEU A 109 -0.95 -15.54 1.79
C LEU A 109 0.30 -16.12 2.46
N PRO A 110 0.78 -17.30 2.05
CA PRO A 110 2.07 -17.78 2.51
C PRO A 110 3.19 -16.84 2.03
N LEU A 111 4.28 -16.73 2.81
CA LEU A 111 5.39 -15.83 2.49
C LEU A 111 6.01 -16.14 1.12
N GLU A 112 6.00 -17.42 0.73
CA GLU A 112 6.50 -17.94 -0.54
C GLU A 112 5.71 -17.40 -1.75
N ASP A 113 4.45 -17.04 -1.56
CA ASP A 113 3.60 -16.50 -2.64
C ASP A 113 3.76 -14.99 -2.82
N ILE A 114 4.57 -14.34 -1.97
CA ILE A 114 4.84 -12.91 -2.11
C ILE A 114 5.89 -12.68 -3.20
N VAL A 115 5.49 -11.90 -4.20
CA VAL A 115 6.33 -11.54 -5.33
C VAL A 115 6.98 -10.16 -5.14
N LEU A 116 8.16 -10.00 -5.75
CA LEU A 116 8.87 -8.73 -5.78
C LEU A 116 8.10 -7.68 -6.56
N GLU A 117 7.74 -7.97 -7.81
CA GLU A 117 7.10 -7.00 -8.71
C GLU A 117 5.89 -7.58 -9.46
N LYS A 118 6.07 -8.73 -10.10
CA LYS A 118 5.10 -9.39 -10.99
C LYS A 118 4.99 -10.88 -10.70
N ASP A 119 3.97 -11.53 -11.23
CA ASP A 119 3.80 -12.98 -11.10
C ASP A 119 5.05 -13.73 -11.60
N GLY A 120 5.46 -14.76 -10.86
CA GLY A 120 6.71 -15.48 -11.11
C GLY A 120 7.98 -14.83 -10.55
N SER A 121 7.92 -13.60 -10.00
CA SER A 121 9.07 -12.96 -9.32
C SER A 121 9.09 -13.26 -7.82
N TYR A 122 9.00 -14.53 -7.46
CA TYR A 122 8.99 -14.97 -6.06
C TYR A 122 10.30 -14.60 -5.35
N ILE A 123 10.17 -14.02 -4.16
CA ILE A 123 11.33 -13.63 -3.34
C ILE A 123 11.90 -14.84 -2.61
N LEU A 124 11.02 -15.72 -2.12
CA LEU A 124 11.36 -16.94 -1.42
C LEU A 124 11.03 -18.14 -2.30
N THR A 125 12.00 -19.01 -2.53
CA THR A 125 11.82 -20.26 -3.29
C THR A 125 11.64 -21.48 -2.37
N GLY A 126 11.45 -21.26 -1.07
CA GLY A 126 11.29 -22.28 -0.06
C GLY A 126 11.25 -21.67 1.35
N LYS A 127 11.03 -22.51 2.35
CA LYS A 127 10.95 -22.07 3.74
C LYS A 127 12.29 -21.50 4.21
N SER A 128 12.29 -20.25 4.64
CA SER A 128 13.42 -19.68 5.38
C SER A 128 13.47 -20.30 6.79
N LYS A 129 14.69 -20.63 7.25
CA LYS A 129 14.94 -21.05 8.63
C LYS A 129 14.89 -19.87 9.59
#